data_AF-V7HM70-F1
#
_entry.id   AF-V7HM70-F1
#
_cell.length_a   1.000
_cell.length_b   1.000
_cell.length_c   1.000
_cell.angle_alpha   90.00
_cell.angle_beta   90.00
_cell.angle_gamma   90.00
#
_symmetry.space_group_name_H-M   'P 1'
#
loop_
_entity.id
_entity.type
_entity.pdbx_description
1 polymer ?
#
loop_
_entity_poly.entity_id
_entity_poly.type
_entity_poly.pdbx_seq_one_letter_code
_entity_poly.pdbx_strand_id
1 'polypeptide(L)' 'MPTLQDAISQAVDAQPGHVSIAEAIRRVRQIVRTSAPDVELQNLIGTAAAYRWKPILFDRVK' A
#
# COMPACT_ATOMS: atom_id res chain seq x y z
N MET A 1 -0.20 15.04 -11.65
CA MET A 1 0.43 13.75 -11.33
C MET A 1 0.06 13.42 -9.89
N PRO A 2 -0.54 12.26 -9.60
CA PRO A 2 -0.86 11.88 -8.22
C PRO A 2 0.44 11.78 -7.40
N THR A 3 0.40 12.25 -6.15
CA THR A 3 1.54 12.14 -5.25
C THR A 3 1.70 10.70 -4.76
N LEU A 4 2.84 10.37 -4.15
CA LEU A 4 3.03 9.07 -3.51
C LEU A 4 1.96 8.80 -2.44
N GLN A 5 1.59 9.84 -1.66
CA GLN A 5 0.58 9.73 -0.62
C GLN A 5 -0.82 9.45 -1.19
N ASP A 6 -1.17 10.08 -2.32
CA ASP A 6 -2.45 9.84 -3.00
C ASP A 6 -2.51 8.40 -3.54
N ALA A 7 -1.41 7.93 -4.14
CA ALA A 7 -1.29 6.58 -4.66
C ALA A 7 -1.45 5.53 -3.54
N ILE A 8 -0.83 5.74 -2.38
CA ILE A 8 -0.95 4.86 -1.21
C ILE A 8 -2.38 4.85 -0.69
N SER A 9 -3.00 6.02 -0.54
CA SER A 9 -4.38 6.13 -0.09
C SER A 9 -5.32 5.35 -1.02
N GLN A 10 -5.21 5.56 -2.34
CA GLN A 10 -5.99 4.84 -3.33
C GLN A 10 -5.74 3.32 -3.29
N ALA A 11 -4.49 2.88 -3.16
CA ALA A 11 -4.15 1.46 -3.08
C ALA A 11 -4.75 0.76 -1.85
N VAL A 12 -4.78 1.45 -0.71
CA VAL A 12 -5.39 0.94 0.53
C VAL A 12 -6.92 0.98 0.45
N ASP A 13 -7.50 2.04 -0.09
CA ASP A 13 -8.95 2.18 -0.22
C ASP A 13 -9.56 1.15 -1.18
N ALA A 14 -8.82 0.77 -2.22
CA ALA A 14 -9.22 -0.25 -3.19
C ALA A 14 -9.30 -1.68 -2.63
N GLN A 15 -8.78 -1.95 -1.42
CA GLN A 15 -8.81 -3.28 -0.80
C GLN A 15 -9.84 -3.31 0.34
N PRO A 16 -11.03 -3.91 0.15
CA PRO A 16 -12.06 -3.97 1.19
C PRO A 16 -11.72 -5.00 2.26
N GLY A 17 -11.91 -4.63 3.52
CA GLY A 17 -11.78 -5.54 4.67
C GLY A 17 -10.35 -5.80 5.16
N HIS A 18 -9.36 -5.88 4.27
CA HIS A 18 -7.95 -6.07 4.64
C HIS A 18 -7.01 -5.45 3.60
N VAL A 19 -5.72 -5.33 3.93
CA VAL A 19 -4.68 -4.85 3.01
C VAL A 19 -3.59 -5.91 2.87
N SER A 20 -3.40 -6.44 1.66
CA SER A 20 -2.18 -7.15 1.26
C SER A 20 -1.11 -6.11 0.92
N ILE A 21 0.05 -6.20 1.58
CA ILE A 21 1.17 -5.27 1.36
C ILE A 21 1.70 -5.41 -0.06
N ALA A 22 1.88 -6.65 -0.56
CA ALA A 22 2.43 -6.85 -1.90
C ALA A 22 1.51 -6.27 -2.98
N GLU A 23 0.19 -6.49 -2.85
CA GLU A 23 -0.80 -5.94 -3.78
C GLU A 23 -0.87 -4.41 -3.70
N ALA A 24 -0.80 -3.84 -2.49
CA ALA A 24 -0.77 -2.39 -2.31
C ALA A 24 0.49 -1.76 -2.96
N ILE A 25 1.67 -2.34 -2.75
CA ILE A 25 2.93 -1.89 -3.39
C ILE A 25 2.79 -1.94 -4.92
N ARG A 26 2.28 -3.05 -5.46
CA ARG A 26 2.04 -3.22 -6.90
C ARG A 26 1.14 -2.10 -7.44
N ARG A 27 0.05 -1.78 -6.74
CA ARG A 27 -0.87 -0.69 -7.13
C ARG A 27 -0.22 0.69 -7.04
N VAL A 28 0.52 0.98 -5.97
CA VAL A 28 1.24 2.25 -5.84
C VAL A 28 2.17 2.48 -7.02
N ARG A 29 2.95 1.46 -7.40
CA ARG A 29 3.87 1.52 -8.55
C ARG A 29 3.17 1.66 -9.91
N GLN A 30 1.88 1.30 -10.01
CA GLN A 30 1.06 1.53 -11.20
C GLN A 30 0.49 2.96 -11.27
N ILE A 31 0.28 3.60 -10.12
CA ILE A 31 -0.31 4.95 -10.03
C ILE A 31 0.76 6.03 -10.13
N VAL A 32 1.92 5.82 -9.50
CA VAL A 32 3.00 6.80 -9.45
C VAL A 32 4.36 6.16 -9.74
N ARG A 33 5.18 6.84 -10.54
CA ARG A 33 6.57 6.44 -10.75
C ARG A 33 7.38 6.78 -9.50
N THR A 34 7.71 5.76 -8.72
CA THR A 34 8.50 5.88 -7.49
C THR A 34 9.69 4.95 -7.49
N SER A 35 10.83 5.43 -6.97
CA SER A 35 12.03 4.64 -6.68
C SER A 35 12.12 4.22 -5.21
N ALA A 36 11.07 4.46 -4.42
CA ALA A 36 11.03 4.07 -3.01
C ALA A 36 11.26 2.54 -2.88
N PRO A 37 12.11 2.11 -1.92
CA PRO A 37 12.27 0.70 -1.59
C PRO A 37 10.97 0.08 -1.07
N ASP A 38 10.81 -1.23 -1.23
CA ASP A 38 9.60 -1.93 -0.78
C ASP A 38 9.38 -1.82 0.73
N VAL A 39 10.45 -1.78 1.54
CA VAL A 39 10.37 -1.58 3.00
C VAL A 39 9.75 -0.23 3.35
N GLU A 40 10.11 0.82 2.62
CA GLU A 40 9.55 2.16 2.84
C GLU A 40 8.06 2.18 2.47
N LEU A 41 7.72 1.61 1.31
CA LEU A 41 6.34 1.49 0.87
C LEU A 41 5.50 0.65 1.84
N GLN A 42 6.04 -0.46 2.33
CA GLN A 42 5.40 -1.31 3.33
C GLN A 42 5.07 -0.53 4.61
N ASN A 43 6.01 0.26 5.12
CA ASN A 43 5.78 1.08 6.31
C ASN A 43 4.66 2.10 6.08
N LEU A 44 4.71 2.85 4.97
CA LEU A 44 3.72 3.87 4.65
C LEU A 44 2.32 3.27 4.41
N ILE A 45 2.25 2.13 3.69
CA ILE A 45 1.02 1.39 3.46
C ILE A 45 0.47 0.85 4.79
N GLY A 46 1.33 0.30 5.63
CA GLY A 46 0.95 -0.20 6.96
C GLY A 46 0.35 0.90 7.84
N THR A 47 0.99 2.08 7.86
CA THR A 47 0.45 3.27 8.54
C THR A 47 -0.90 3.67 7.97
N ALA A 48 -1.05 3.75 6.64
CA ALA A 48 -2.30 4.12 5.99
C ALA A 48 -3.44 3.10 6.22
N ALA A 49 -3.12 1.80 6.29
CA ALA A 49 -4.05 0.73 6.62
C ALA A 49 -4.53 0.84 8.07
N ALA A 50 -3.62 1.10 9.01
CA ALA A 50 -3.94 1.30 10.43
C ALA A 50 -4.90 2.48 10.64
N TYR A 51 -4.66 3.63 9.98
CA TYR A 51 -5.57 4.78 10.02
C TYR A 51 -6.99 4.48 9.53
N ARG A 52 -7.13 3.48 8.63
CA ARG A 52 -8.42 3.06 8.06
C ARG A 52 -9.02 1.85 8.79
N TRP A 53 -8.42 1.42 9.90
CA TRP A 53 -8.83 0.23 10.64
C TRP A 53 -8.89 -1.03 9.77
N LYS A 54 -7.99 -1.14 8.78
CA LYS A 54 -7.88 -2.31 7.91
C LYS A 54 -6.77 -3.23 8.40
N PRO A 55 -7.06 -4.48 8.78
CA PRO A 55 -6.03 -5.47 9.11
C PRO A 55 -5.11 -5.71 7.92
N ILE A 56 -3.83 -5.93 8.21
CA ILE A 56 -2.81 -6.27 7.22
C ILE A 56 -2.77 -7.79 7.08
N LEU A 57 -2.87 -8.29 5.84
CA LEU A 57 -2.53 -9.67 5.51
C LEU A 57 -1.02 -9.72 5.23
N PHE A 58 -0.31 -10.46 6.07
CA PHE A 58 1.08 -10.83 5.79
C PHE A 58 1.06 -11.88 4.69
N ASP A 59 1.42 -11.47 3.47
CA ASP A 59 1.55 -12.38 2.35
C ASP A 59 2.58 -13.45 2.69
N ARG A 60 2.23 -14.73 2.51
CA ARG A 60 3.17 -15.83 2.71
C ARG A 60 4.28 -15.72 1.67
N VAL A 61 5.51 -15.50 2.12
CA VAL A 61 6.71 -15.72 1.30
C VAL A 61 6.70 -17.19 0.90
N LYS A 62 6.59 -17.48 -0.41
CA LYS A 62 6.83 -18.81 -0.97
C LYS A 62 8.28 -18.91 -1.41
#